data_AF-A0A6V7RQ62-F1
#
_entry.id   AF-A0A6V7RQ62-F1
#
_cell.length_a   1.000
_cell.length_b   1.000
_cell.length_c   1.000
_cell.angle_alpha   90.00
_cell.angle_beta   90.00
_cell.angle_gamma   90.00
#
_symmetry.space_group_name_H-M   'P 1'
#
loop_
_entity.id
_entity.type
_entity.pdbx_description
1 polymer ?
#
loop_
_entity_poly.entity_id
_entity_poly.type
_entity_poly.pdbx_seq_one_letter_code
_entity_poly.pdbx_strand_id
1 'polypeptide(L)' 'MVYIMNEGRPLEQPSCFYYSTILEGYQSTGFDDEYLSRAVEDSYEKNDAVLENDIVKKNHDKI' A
#
# COMPACT_ATOMS: atom_id res chain seq x y z
N MET A 1 16.80 13.36 4.24
CA MET A 1 16.78 12.04 4.90
C MET A 1 15.62 11.26 4.29
N VAL A 2 15.81 10.00 3.92
CA VAL A 2 14.74 9.15 3.36
C VAL A 2 14.65 7.89 4.21
N TYR A 3 13.43 7.45 4.50
CA TYR A 3 13.17 6.16 5.14
C TYR A 3 12.71 5.15 4.08
N ILE A 4 13.24 3.94 4.15
CA ILE A 4 12.91 2.85 3.23
C ILE A 4 12.28 1.72 4.05
N MET A 5 11.10 1.27 3.65
CA MET A 5 10.44 0.13 4.28
C MET A 5 11.21 -1.16 3.98
N ASN A 6 11.34 -2.05 4.97
CA ASN A 6 11.93 -3.37 4.77
C ASN A 6 11.12 -4.14 3.72
N GLU A 7 11.83 -4.78 2.78
CA GLU A 7 11.22 -5.61 1.75
C GLU A 7 10.66 -6.93 2.33
N GLY A 8 9.89 -7.67 1.52
CA GLY A 8 9.44 -9.03 1.83
C GLY A 8 8.06 -9.15 2.48
N ARG A 9 7.38 -8.04 2.77
CA ARG A 9 5.96 -8.04 3.12
C ARG A 9 5.14 -7.43 1.98
N PRO A 10 3.96 -8.00 1.64
CA PRO A 10 3.03 -7.37 0.71
C PRO A 10 2.63 -5.97 1.19
N LEU A 11 2.31 -5.09 0.25
CA LEU A 11 1.67 -3.83 0.59
C LEU A 11 0.23 -4.12 1.02
N GLU A 12 -0.18 -3.51 2.14
CA GLU A 12 -1.50 -3.70 2.74
C GLU A 12 -2.15 -2.33 3.04
N GLN A 13 -3.45 -2.39 3.36
CA GLN A 13 -4.22 -1.23 3.82
C GLN A 13 -3.57 -0.59 5.05
N PRO A 14 -3.20 0.71 5.04
CA PRO A 14 -2.99 1.40 6.29
C PRO A 14 -4.25 1.33 7.16
N SER A 15 -4.06 1.20 8.46
CA SER A 15 -5.17 1.32 9.39
C SER A 15 -5.75 2.75 9.34
N CYS A 16 -7.03 2.89 9.68
CA CYS A 16 -7.70 4.21 9.71
C CYS A 16 -6.95 5.22 10.60
N PHE A 17 -6.48 4.79 11.78
CA PHE A 17 -5.69 5.63 12.68
C PHE A 17 -4.33 6.04 12.09
N TYR A 18 -3.67 5.17 11.33
CA TYR A 18 -2.41 5.48 10.66
C TYR A 18 -2.62 6.55 9.58
N TYR A 19 -3.64 6.37 8.74
CA TYR A 19 -4.00 7.32 7.70
C TYR A 19 -4.36 8.69 8.28
N SER A 20 -5.20 8.74 9.31
CA SER A 20 -5.63 10.00 9.93
C SER A 20 -4.46 10.79 10.51
N THR A 21 -3.48 10.10 11.10
CA THR A 21 -2.27 10.74 11.65
C THR A 21 -1.44 11.42 10.56
N ILE A 22 -1.29 10.79 9.39
CA ILE A 22 -0.55 11.38 8.27
C ILE A 22 -1.34 12.52 7.64
N LEU A 23 -2.66 12.37 7.50
CA LEU A 23 -3.56 13.39 6.97
C LEU A 23 -3.49 14.69 7.79
N GLU A 24 -3.51 14.60 9.12
CA GLU A 24 -3.33 15.76 10.00
C GLU A 24 -1.98 16.47 9.74
N GLY A 25 -0.92 15.70 9.50
CA GLY A 25 0.39 16.23 9.10
C GLY A 25 0.36 16.95 7.76
N TYR A 26 -0.34 16.41 6.76
CA TYR A 26 -0.50 17.05 5.45
C TYR A 26 -1.24 18.38 5.57
N GLN A 27 -2.38 18.38 6.26
CA GLN A 27 -3.22 19.56 6.42
C GLN A 27 -2.53 20.67 7.21
N SER A 28 -1.81 20.32 8.28
CA SER A 28 -1.08 21.29 9.11
C SER A 28 0.12 21.93 8.39
N THR A 29 0.67 21.26 7.37
CA THR A 29 1.81 21.76 6.57
C THR A 29 1.38 22.38 5.23
N GLY A 30 0.09 22.31 4.88
CA GLY A 30 -0.46 22.82 3.63
C GLY A 30 -0.14 21.94 2.43
N PHE A 31 0.11 20.65 2.65
CA PHE A 31 0.27 19.67 1.58
C PHE A 31 -1.08 19.28 0.99
N ASP A 32 -1.05 18.77 -0.23
CA ASP A 32 -2.22 18.35 -0.97
C ASP A 32 -2.58 16.90 -0.61
N ASP A 33 -3.75 16.74 0.01
CA ASP A 33 -4.30 15.47 0.50
C ASP A 33 -4.58 14.46 -0.65
N GLU A 34 -4.66 14.92 -1.91
CA GLU A 34 -4.84 14.04 -3.08
C GLU A 34 -3.64 13.10 -3.27
N TYR A 35 -2.41 13.56 -2.98
CA TYR A 35 -1.23 12.70 -3.09
C TYR A 35 -1.26 11.56 -2.08
N LEU A 36 -1.73 11.84 -0.86
CA LEU A 36 -1.88 10.82 0.17
C LEU A 36 -2.95 9.79 -0.21
N SER A 37 -4.08 10.27 -0.73
CA SER A 37 -5.20 9.41 -1.17
C SER A 37 -4.78 8.48 -2.31
N ARG A 38 -4.10 9.03 -3.33
CA ARG A 38 -3.57 8.25 -4.46
C ARG A 38 -2.51 7.24 -4.05
N ALA A 39 -1.61 7.59 -3.13
CA ALA A 39 -0.61 6.65 -2.64
C ALA A 39 -1.24 5.44 -1.94
N VAL A 40 -2.39 5.65 -1.28
CA VAL A 40 -3.18 4.58 -0.66
C VAL A 40 -3.85 3.72 -1.72
N GLU A 41 -4.47 4.29 -2.75
CA GLU A 41 -5.03 3.55 -3.89
C GLU A 41 -3.97 2.67 -4.59
N ASP A 42 -2.81 3.25 -4.93
CA ASP A 42 -1.69 2.56 -5.58
C ASP A 42 -1.17 1.36 -4.74
N SER A 43 -1.36 1.40 -3.42
CA SER A 43 -0.93 0.32 -2.52
C SER A 43 -1.82 -0.94 -2.62
N TYR A 44 -3.09 -0.80 -3.02
CA TYR A 44 -4.03 -1.93 -3.19
C TYR A 44 -4.04 -2.50 -4.59
N GLU A 45 -4.00 -1.66 -5.62
CA GLU A 45 -4.05 -2.12 -7.02
C GLU A 45 -2.90 -3.09 -7.33
N LYS A 46 -1.78 -2.94 -6.62
CA LYS A 46 -0.63 -3.84 -6.71
C LYS A 46 -0.86 -5.21 -6.04
N ASN A 47 -1.78 -5.31 -5.09
CA ASN A 47 -2.07 -6.54 -4.36
C ASN A 47 -2.98 -7.48 -5.17
N ASP A 48 -3.89 -6.93 -5.99
CA ASP A 48 -4.77 -7.71 -6.87
C ASP A 48 -3.97 -8.43 -7.97
N ALA A 49 -2.92 -7.78 -8.51
CA ALA A 49 -2.01 -8.41 -9.46
C ALA A 49 -1.14 -9.52 -8.84
N VAL A 50 -0.89 -9.49 -7.53
CA VAL A 50 -0.11 -10.52 -6.82
C VAL A 50 -1.01 -11.72 -6.47
N LEU A 51 -2.26 -11.51 -6.09
CA LEU A 51 -3.22 -12.59 -5.86
C LEU A 51 -3.41 -13.47 -7.10
N GLU A 52 -3.48 -12.89 -8.29
CA GLU A 52 -3.65 -13.65 -9.54
C GLU A 52 -2.41 -14.53 -9.83
N ASN A 53 -1.20 -14.00 -9.60
CA ASN A 53 0.04 -14.74 -9.81
C ASN A 53 0.29 -15.84 -8.76
N ASP A 54 -0.11 -15.63 -7.51
CA ASP A 54 0.05 -16.61 -6.43
C ASP A 54 -0.97 -17.77 -6.51
N ILE A 55 -2.17 -17.52 -7.04
CA ILE A 55 -3.15 -18.57 -7.35
C ILE A 55 -2.67 -19.44 -8.52
N VAL A 56 -2.13 -18.83 -9.58
CA VAL A 56 -1.61 -19.56 -10.76
C VAL A 56 -0.42 -20.46 -10.39
N LYS A 57 0.52 -19.98 -9.56
CA LYS A 57 1.67 -20.80 -9.11
C LYS A 57 1.25 -21.99 -8.25
N LYS A 58 0.34 -21.81 -7.29
CA LYS A 58 -0.17 -22.92 -6.44
C LYS A 58 -0.85 -24.03 -7.24
N ASN A 59 -1.42 -23.71 -8.40
CA ASN A 59 -2.10 -24.69 -9.25
C ASN A 59 -1.16 -25.45 -10.19
N HIS A 60 0.04 -24.91 -10.47
CA HIS A 60 1.02 -25.58 -11.34
C HIS A 60 1.92 -26.57 -10.58
N ASP A 61 2.17 -26.33 -9.29
CA ASP A 61 3.00 -27.21 -8.43
C ASP A 61 2.28 -28.50 -7.96
N LYS A 62 1.05 -28.75 -8.44
CA LYS A 62 0.20 -29.88 -8.02
C LYS A 62 0.01 -30.97 -9.07
N ILE A 63 0.80 -30.97 -10.15
CA ILE A 63 0.83 -32.03 -11.18
C ILE A 63 2.21 -32.67 -11.21
#